data_AF-A0A662I8N8-F1
#
_entry.id   AF-A0A662I8N8-F1
#
_cell.length_a   1.000
_cell.length_b   1.000
_cell.length_c   1.000
_cell.angle_alpha   90.00
_cell.angle_beta   90.00
_cell.angle_gamma   90.00
#
_symmetry.space_group_name_H-M   'P 1'
#
loop_
_entity.id
_entity.type
_entity.pdbx_description
1 polymer ?
#
loop_
_entity_poly.entity_id
_entity_poly.type
_entity_poly.pdbx_seq_one_letter_code
_entity_poly.pdbx_strand_id
1 'polypeptide(L)'
;MEAQGRLQPLVNIGTAGHVDHGKTTLVEALTGVWTARYSEELKRGITLKLGYADTMILKCPSCPPPQAYYTSATAPPDRKCK
;
A
#
# COMPACT_ATOMS: atom_id res chain seq x y z
N MET A 1 13.71 -8.34 22.76
CA MET A 1 13.30 -7.05 22.14
C MET A 1 11.85 -7.18 21.79
N GLU A 2 11.02 -6.43 22.51
CA GLU A 2 9.60 -6.67 22.67
C GLU A 2 8.84 -6.52 21.36
N ALA A 3 7.92 -7.46 21.11
CA ALA A 3 6.95 -7.37 20.05
C ALA A 3 6.08 -6.13 20.26
N GLN A 4 6.42 -5.02 19.62
CA GLN A 4 5.50 -3.90 19.44
C GLN A 4 4.25 -4.49 18.78
N GLY A 5 3.16 -4.56 19.56
CA GLY A 5 1.90 -5.13 19.11
C GLY A 5 1.51 -4.55 17.76
N ARG A 6 1.03 -5.40 16.84
CA ARG A 6 0.55 -4.97 15.53
C ARG A 6 -0.49 -3.86 15.74
N LEU A 7 -0.12 -2.64 15.37
CA LEU A 7 -1.04 -1.52 15.37
C LEU A 7 -2.13 -1.80 14.35
N GLN A 8 -3.39 -1.74 14.77
CA GLN A 8 -4.52 -1.88 13.87
C GLN A 8 -4.62 -0.66 12.95
N PRO A 9 -4.99 -0.85 11.66
CA PRO A 9 -5.28 0.26 10.78
C PRO A 9 -6.39 1.15 11.34
N LEU A 10 -6.15 2.46 11.40
CA LEU A 10 -7.09 3.44 11.95
C LEU A 10 -8.09 3.94 10.91
N VAL A 11 -7.76 3.80 9.63
CA VAL A 11 -8.54 4.34 8.51
C VAL A 11 -8.56 3.35 7.36
N ASN A 12 -9.73 3.19 6.74
CA ASN A 12 -9.89 2.46 5.50
C ASN A 12 -10.01 3.45 4.34
N ILE A 13 -9.21 3.24 3.29
CA ILE A 13 -9.22 4.07 2.08
C ILE A 13 -9.70 3.19 0.93
N GLY A 14 -10.84 3.55 0.33
CA GLY A 14 -11.36 2.85 -0.85
C GLY A 14 -10.80 3.46 -2.15
N THR A 15 -10.23 2.63 -3.02
CA THR A 15 -9.81 3.04 -4.37
C THR A 15 -10.91 2.71 -5.39
N ALA A 16 -11.46 3.72 -6.05
CA ALA A 16 -12.50 3.58 -7.08
C ALA A 16 -12.09 4.29 -8.38
N GLY A 17 -12.69 3.89 -9.51
CA GLY A 17 -12.34 4.40 -10.85
C GLY A 17 -12.70 3.43 -11.98
N HIS A 18 -12.56 3.90 -13.23
CA HIS A 18 -12.89 3.12 -14.45
C HIS A 18 -12.09 1.81 -14.56
N VAL A 19 -12.61 0.85 -15.32
CA VAL A 19 -11.92 -0.42 -15.58
C VAL A 19 -10.52 -0.15 -16.15
N ASP A 20 -9.54 -0.96 -15.75
CA ASP A 20 -8.14 -0.88 -16.19
C ASP A 20 -7.37 0.41 -15.88
N HIS A 21 -7.91 1.33 -15.09
CA HIS A 21 -7.18 2.52 -14.62
C HIS A 21 -6.15 2.22 -13.50
N GLY A 22 -5.67 0.98 -13.38
CA GLY A 22 -4.57 0.65 -12.47
C GLY A 22 -4.88 0.74 -10.97
N LYS A 23 -6.14 0.63 -10.55
CA LYS A 23 -6.52 0.68 -9.11
C LYS A 23 -5.77 -0.36 -8.28
N THR A 24 -5.69 -1.60 -8.76
CA THR A 24 -4.96 -2.69 -8.10
C THR A 24 -3.46 -2.41 -8.04
N THR A 25 -2.89 -1.91 -9.14
CA THR A 25 -1.47 -1.52 -9.23
C THR A 25 -1.13 -0.37 -8.28
N LEU A 26 -2.04 0.60 -8.09
CA LEU A 26 -1.86 1.68 -7.12
C LEU A 26 -1.78 1.15 -5.68
N VAL A 27 -2.67 0.22 -5.32
CA VAL A 27 -2.63 -0.41 -3.99
C VAL A 27 -1.35 -1.21 -3.80
N GLU A 28 -0.90 -1.96 -4.82
CA GLU A 28 0.37 -2.66 -4.79
C GLU A 28 1.55 -1.71 -4.62
N ALA A 29 1.62 -0.61 -5.36
CA ALA A 29 2.71 0.37 -5.26
C ALA A 29 2.80 1.01 -3.87
N LEU A 30 1.66 1.22 -3.20
CA LEU A 30 1.60 1.81 -1.86
C LEU A 30 1.90 0.79 -0.77
N THR A 31 1.34 -0.41 -0.86
CA THR A 31 1.34 -1.41 0.22
C THR A 31 2.39 -2.50 0.05
N GLY A 32 2.87 -2.72 -1.18
CA GLY A 32 3.69 -3.86 -1.58
C GLY A 32 2.88 -5.16 -1.75
N VAL A 33 1.54 -5.09 -1.65
CA VAL A 33 0.65 -6.24 -1.64
C VAL A 33 -0.25 -6.23 -2.87
N TRP A 34 -0.12 -7.26 -3.71
CA TRP A 34 -1.06 -7.52 -4.80
C TRP A 34 -2.40 -8.01 -4.24
N THR A 35 -3.50 -7.29 -4.48
CA THR A 35 -4.80 -7.58 -3.85
C THR A 35 -5.68 -8.56 -4.63
N ALA A 36 -5.43 -8.78 -5.94
CA ALA A 36 -6.15 -9.77 -6.74
C ALA A 36 -5.57 -11.17 -6.47
N ARG A 37 -6.17 -11.87 -5.50
CA ARG A 37 -5.68 -13.17 -5.00
C ARG A 37 -6.35 -14.38 -5.65
N TYR A 38 -7.47 -14.19 -6.33
CA TYR A 38 -8.21 -15.32 -6.89
C TYR A 38 -7.69 -15.67 -8.28
N SER A 39 -7.54 -16.97 -8.55
CA SER A 39 -7.03 -17.46 -9.84
C SER A 39 -7.88 -17.01 -11.02
N GLU A 40 -9.19 -16.80 -10.82
CA GLU A 40 -10.10 -16.29 -11.84
C GLU A 40 -9.93 -14.79 -12.11
N GLU A 41 -9.56 -14.00 -11.08
CA GLU A 41 -9.19 -12.58 -11.24
C GLU A 41 -7.91 -12.45 -12.06
N LEU A 42 -6.91 -13.28 -11.74
CA LEU A 42 -5.64 -13.30 -12.45
C LEU A 42 -5.81 -13.75 -13.92
N LYS A 43 -6.62 -14.78 -14.17
CA LYS A 43 -6.89 -15.29 -15.52
C LYS A 43 -7.64 -14.29 -16.40
N ARG A 44 -8.55 -13.51 -15.81
CA ARG A 44 -9.41 -12.57 -16.54
C ARG A 44 -8.90 -11.13 -16.52
N GLY A 45 -7.88 -10.81 -15.71
CA GLY A 45 -7.36 -9.46 -15.55
C GLY A 45 -8.33 -8.48 -14.88
N ILE A 46 -9.37 -8.97 -14.20
CA ILE A 46 -10.41 -8.14 -13.58
C ILE A 46 -10.47 -8.37 -12.07
N THR A 47 -10.90 -7.34 -11.34
CA THR A 47 -11.19 -7.45 -9.90
C THR A 47 -12.61 -8.00 -9.71
N LEU A 48 -12.76 -9.17 -9.09
CA LEU A 48 -14.05 -9.82 -8.86
C LEU A 48 -14.50 -9.63 -7.42
N LYS A 49 -13.56 -9.64 -6.48
CA LYS A 49 -13.80 -9.49 -5.04
C LYS A 49 -13.10 -8.26 -4.49
N LEU A 50 -13.58 -7.80 -3.33
CA LEU A 50 -12.94 -6.71 -2.61
C LEU A 50 -11.54 -7.16 -2.15
N GLY A 51 -10.53 -6.51 -2.69
CA GLY A 51 -9.15 -6.63 -2.25
C GLY A 51 -8.89 -5.78 -1.01
N TYR A 52 -8.06 -6.29 -0.09
CA TYR A 52 -7.64 -5.55 1.11
C TYR A 52 -6.12 -5.62 1.26
N ALA A 53 -5.53 -4.50 1.63
CA ALA A 53 -4.12 -4.38 2.01
C ALA A 53 -3.96 -3.26 3.03
N ASP A 54 -3.10 -3.48 4.02
CA ASP A 54 -2.70 -2.50 5.01
C ASP A 54 -1.29 -1.97 4.72
N THR A 55 -1.04 -0.72 5.10
CA THR A 55 0.31 -0.15 5.08
C THR A 55 0.47 0.93 6.13
N MET A 56 1.71 1.11 6.57
CA MET A 56 2.08 2.21 7.44
C MET A 56 2.48 3.41 6.60
N ILE A 57 1.89 4.58 6.88
CA ILE A 57 2.35 5.86 6.32
C ILE A 57 3.28 6.50 7.34
N LEU A 58 4.50 6.77 6.91
CA LEU A 58 5.58 7.31 7.73
C LEU A 58 6.01 8.67 7.17
N LYS A 59 6.44 9.58 8.05
CA LYS A 59 6.91 10.92 7.70
C LYS A 59 8.31 11.16 8.24
N CYS A 60 9.21 11.59 7.37
CA CYS A 60 10.52 12.11 7.75
C CYS A 60 10.38 13.55 8.26
N PRO A 61 10.96 13.91 9.43
CA PRO A 61 10.88 15.27 9.96
C PRO A 61 11.79 16.27 9.23
N SER A 62 12.84 15.80 8.54
CA SER A 62 13.88 16.65 7.94
C SER A 62 13.67 16.98 6.46
N CYS A 63 12.84 16.23 5.73
CA CYS A 63 12.65 16.43 4.29
C CYS A 63 11.44 17.32 3.99
N PRO A 64 11.45 18.08 2.88
CA PRO A 64 10.29 18.83 2.44
C PRO A 64 9.18 17.89 1.89
N PRO A 65 7.90 18.26 2.01
CA PRO A 65 6.81 17.58 1.31
C PRO A 65 6.91 17.78 -0.22
N PRO A 66 6.50 16.78 -1.05
CA PRO A 66 5.91 15.49 -0.67
C PRO A 66 6.93 14.39 -0.36
N GLN A 67 8.23 14.60 -0.60
CA GLN A 67 9.27 13.57 -0.48
C GLN A 67 9.49 13.09 0.97
N ALA A 68 8.98 13.84 1.95
CA ALA A 68 8.97 13.46 3.35
C ALA A 68 8.13 12.21 3.66
N TYR A 69 7.18 11.82 2.80
CA TYR A 69 6.27 10.71 3.07
C TYR A 69 6.71 9.42 2.37
N TYR A 70 6.62 8.31 3.09
CA TYR A 70 6.90 6.98 2.56
C TYR A 70 6.01 5.94 3.23
N THR A 71 5.88 4.79 2.59
CA THR A 71 5.15 3.63 3.09
C THR A 71 6.10 2.54 3.55
N SER A 72 5.59 1.51 4.23
CA SER A 72 6.40 0.32 4.55
C SER A 72 7.03 -0.34 3.30
N ALA A 73 6.38 -0.22 2.13
CA ALA A 73 6.87 -0.76 0.86
C ALA A 73 7.87 0.16 0.14
N THR A 74 7.80 1.47 0.36
CA THR A 74 8.65 2.47 -0.30
C THR A 74 9.74 3.03 0.61
N ALA A 75 9.84 2.53 1.84
CA ALA A 75 10.85 2.96 2.80
C ALA A 75 12.26 2.67 2.27
N PRO A 76 13.21 3.62 2.39
CA PRO A 76 14.60 3.37 2.05
C PRO A 76 15.21 2.28 2.95
N PRO A 77 16.16 1.47 2.45
CA PRO A 77 16.73 0.33 3.18
C PRO A 77 17.30 0.71 4.56
N ASP A 78 17.92 1.89 4.65
CA ASP A 78 18.54 2.38 5.87
C ASP A 78 17.57 3.15 6.78
N ARG A 79 16.30 3.29 6.38
CA ARG A 79 15.29 4.19 6.98
C ARG A 79 15.77 5.64 7.16
N LYS A 80 16.85 6.01 6.49
CA LYS A 80 17.38 7.36 6.39
C LYS A 80 16.75 8.02 5.17
N CYS A 81 16.36 9.28 5.34
CA CYS A 81 15.78 10.05 4.26
C CYS A 81 16.84 10.30 3.18
N LYS A 82 16.42 10.40 1.91
CA LYS A 82 17.31 10.79 0.80
C LYS A 82 17.81 12.22 0.99
#